data_AF-A0A6S7FCP1-F1
#
_entry.id   AF-A0A6S7FCP1-F1
#
_cell.length_a   1.000
_cell.length_b   1.000
_cell.length_c   1.000
_cell.angle_alpha   90.00
_cell.angle_beta   90.00
_cell.angle_gamma   90.00
#
_symmetry.space_group_name_H-M   'P 1'
#
loop_
_entity.id
_entity.type
_entity.pdbx_description
1 polymer ?
#
loop_
_entity_poly.entity_id
_entity_poly.type
_entity_poly.pdbx_seq_one_letter_code
_entity_poly.pdbx_strand_id
1 'polypeptide(L)'
;MATCSPTEDEYGYDDRRFQKDIDENFHCSICYNVLKEPRMCSNNEHIFCLACITRNLNENFETCPECNEDLSVDTLRKAPRLVNNYLFGLKIKCDFASRGCPEFIRLEALESHVLNCGFSPVLCSNEECGLEINKQDRVHHETEVCEYRRVKCHDCGQILKLVGVLMKINTTTNEKVEVLKKDVKDNLSKVDKNMAELKVTMTQILQKLSNLEMMGNSPFPVKPKEGAKLPDAYGTVSLPPPVSQNIKYTANQPRQVRLKPPPRTSPVGISMPGQDLLIPSVLAQASPPDQKRMLGERLFPLIVQTHPDLAGKITGLLLEIDNAQILHMLEFREALAAKVEEAVSVLQATPIEATLNYPRL
;
A
#
# COMPACT_ATOMS: atom_id res chain seq x y z
N MET A 1 16.51 -18.27 -11.52
CA MET A 1 15.98 -19.51 -12.13
C MET A 1 14.65 -19.16 -12.74
N ALA A 2 14.53 -19.14 -14.06
CA ALA A 2 13.24 -18.90 -14.71
C ALA A 2 12.46 -20.21 -14.74
N THR A 3 11.40 -20.31 -13.95
CA THR A 3 10.42 -21.39 -14.08
C THR A 3 9.56 -21.11 -15.29
N CYS A 4 10.11 -21.39 -16.48
CA CYS A 4 9.29 -21.49 -17.68
C CYS A 4 8.25 -22.59 -17.42
N SER A 5 6.97 -22.25 -17.57
CA SER A 5 5.89 -23.22 -17.45
C SER A 5 6.16 -24.40 -18.39
N PRO A 6 6.02 -25.66 -17.94
CA PRO A 6 6.22 -26.78 -18.84
C PRO A 6 5.07 -26.89 -19.86
N THR A 7 5.32 -27.63 -20.94
CA THR A 7 4.33 -28.23 -21.88
C THR A 7 3.54 -27.35 -22.87
N GLU A 8 4.20 -26.64 -23.79
CA GLU A 8 3.69 -26.51 -25.18
C GLU A 8 4.74 -26.88 -26.26
N ASP A 9 6.03 -26.87 -25.94
CA ASP A 9 7.08 -27.15 -26.95
C ASP A 9 7.30 -28.64 -27.29
N GLU A 10 6.74 -29.56 -26.51
CA GLU A 10 7.02 -31.01 -26.60
C GLU A 10 6.25 -31.78 -27.69
N TYR A 11 5.26 -31.15 -28.34
CA TYR A 11 4.28 -31.79 -29.23
C TYR A 11 3.95 -30.92 -30.46
N GLY A 12 3.00 -31.37 -31.29
CA GLY A 12 2.43 -30.56 -32.38
C GLY A 12 1.61 -29.36 -31.88
N TYR A 13 1.28 -28.45 -32.79
CA TYR A 13 0.47 -27.25 -32.50
C TYR A 13 -1.01 -27.59 -32.32
N ASP A 14 -1.62 -27.06 -31.25
CA ASP A 14 -3.06 -27.18 -30.99
C ASP A 14 -3.89 -26.43 -32.06
N ASP A 15 -4.85 -27.12 -32.67
CA ASP A 15 -5.80 -26.62 -33.66
C ASP A 15 -6.44 -25.28 -33.30
N ARG A 16 -6.79 -25.09 -32.03
CA ARG A 16 -7.48 -23.89 -31.52
C ARG A 16 -6.62 -22.63 -31.59
N ARG A 17 -5.32 -22.79 -31.88
CA ARG A 17 -4.40 -21.69 -32.17
C ARG A 17 -4.50 -21.19 -33.62
N PHE A 18 -4.97 -21.99 -34.57
CA PHE A 18 -5.07 -21.57 -35.97
C PHE A 18 -6.29 -20.68 -36.24
N GLN A 19 -6.22 -19.86 -37.29
CA GLN A 19 -7.33 -18.98 -37.70
C GLN A 19 -8.45 -19.72 -38.44
N LYS A 20 -8.15 -20.91 -38.96
CA LYS A 20 -9.03 -21.76 -39.74
C LYS A 20 -8.77 -23.21 -39.33
N ASP A 21 -9.79 -24.04 -39.49
CA ASP A 21 -9.68 -25.48 -39.31
C ASP A 21 -8.62 -26.06 -40.26
N ILE A 22 -7.83 -27.00 -39.76
CA ILE A 22 -6.75 -27.65 -40.48
C ILE A 22 -7.22 -29.04 -40.92
N ASP A 23 -6.85 -29.45 -42.13
CA ASP A 23 -7.23 -30.76 -42.65
C ASP A 23 -6.49 -31.88 -41.88
N GLU A 24 -7.21 -32.97 -41.56
CA GLU A 24 -6.72 -34.09 -40.74
C GLU A 24 -5.37 -34.65 -41.23
N ASN A 25 -5.10 -34.61 -42.55
CA ASN A 25 -3.85 -35.07 -43.16
C ASN A 25 -2.59 -34.28 -42.72
N PHE A 26 -2.73 -33.13 -42.05
CA PHE A 26 -1.61 -32.33 -41.53
C PHE A 26 -1.36 -32.51 -40.02
N HIS A 27 -1.92 -33.55 -39.41
CA HIS A 27 -1.74 -33.89 -38.00
C HIS A 27 -0.72 -35.01 -37.82
N CYS A 28 -0.07 -35.03 -36.66
CA CYS A 28 0.90 -36.07 -36.30
C CYS A 28 0.21 -37.26 -35.64
N SER A 29 0.32 -38.48 -36.18
CA SER A 29 -0.32 -39.68 -35.61
C SER A 29 0.13 -40.04 -34.18
N ILE A 30 1.24 -39.48 -33.68
CA ILE A 30 1.75 -39.73 -32.32
C ILE A 30 1.08 -38.81 -31.29
N CYS A 31 0.80 -37.56 -31.64
CA CYS A 31 0.26 -36.55 -30.70
C CYS A 31 -1.07 -35.93 -31.12
N TYR A 32 -1.60 -36.32 -32.28
CA TYR A 32 -2.88 -35.91 -32.88
C TYR A 32 -3.05 -34.40 -33.15
N ASN A 33 -2.03 -33.59 -32.85
CA ASN A 33 -1.97 -32.15 -33.12
C ASN A 33 -1.36 -31.86 -34.50
N VAL A 34 -1.57 -30.63 -35.01
CA VAL A 34 -0.99 -30.13 -36.27
C VAL A 34 0.54 -30.21 -36.24
N LEU A 35 1.13 -30.67 -37.34
CA LEU A 35 2.56 -30.98 -37.46
C LEU A 35 3.50 -29.80 -37.13
N LYS A 36 4.37 -29.98 -36.12
CA LYS A 36 5.47 -29.09 -35.75
C LYS A 36 6.81 -29.70 -36.19
N GLU A 37 7.57 -28.96 -37.00
CA GLU A 37 8.82 -29.42 -37.65
C GLU A 37 8.70 -30.81 -38.32
N PRO A 38 7.84 -30.95 -39.36
CA PRO A 38 7.46 -32.25 -39.90
C PRO A 38 8.64 -33.07 -40.45
N ARG A 39 8.75 -34.32 -39.98
CA ARG A 39 9.72 -35.33 -40.41
C ARG A 39 9.01 -36.54 -41.00
N MET A 40 9.60 -37.11 -42.04
CA MET A 40 9.05 -38.22 -42.80
C MET A 40 9.91 -39.48 -42.61
N CYS A 41 9.27 -40.66 -42.59
CA CYS A 41 9.95 -41.95 -42.58
C CYS A 41 10.92 -42.11 -43.77
N SER A 42 11.93 -42.97 -43.65
CA SER A 42 12.94 -43.24 -44.68
C SER A 42 12.34 -43.78 -45.98
N ASN A 43 11.44 -44.77 -45.91
CA ASN A 43 10.97 -45.49 -47.10
C ASN A 43 9.49 -45.23 -47.42
N ASN A 44 8.71 -44.73 -46.45
CA ASN A 44 7.27 -44.48 -46.55
C ASN A 44 6.94 -42.99 -46.36
N GLU A 45 5.69 -42.62 -46.66
CA GLU A 45 5.21 -41.22 -46.62
C GLU A 45 4.64 -40.79 -45.26
N HIS A 46 4.76 -41.59 -44.21
CA HIS A 46 4.31 -41.25 -42.85
C HIS A 46 5.08 -40.02 -42.30
N ILE A 47 4.33 -39.02 -41.78
CA ILE A 47 4.87 -37.75 -41.31
C ILE A 47 4.52 -37.53 -39.82
N PHE A 48 5.50 -37.07 -39.05
CA PHE A 48 5.39 -36.84 -37.62
C PHE A 48 6.04 -35.51 -37.21
N CYS A 49 5.69 -34.97 -36.04
CA CYS A 49 6.47 -33.88 -35.44
C CYS A 49 7.87 -34.38 -35.07
N LEU A 50 8.91 -33.55 -35.27
CA LEU A 50 10.31 -33.91 -34.94
C LEU A 50 10.43 -34.44 -33.50
N ALA A 51 9.94 -33.69 -32.51
CA ALA A 51 10.01 -34.07 -31.10
C ALA A 51 9.29 -35.41 -30.82
N CYS A 52 8.14 -35.64 -31.44
CA CYS A 52 7.35 -36.85 -31.22
C CYS A 52 8.02 -38.11 -31.78
N ILE A 53 8.53 -38.07 -33.02
CA ILE A 53 9.20 -39.23 -33.60
C ILE A 53 10.57 -39.48 -32.95
N THR A 54 11.35 -38.43 -32.66
CA THR A 54 12.63 -38.59 -31.94
C THR A 54 12.41 -39.23 -30.56
N ARG A 55 11.37 -38.82 -29.82
CA ARG A 55 11.02 -39.46 -28.54
C ARG A 55 10.62 -40.92 -28.72
N ASN A 56 9.75 -41.22 -29.69
CA ASN A 56 9.33 -42.60 -29.95
C ASN A 56 10.51 -43.52 -30.27
N LEU A 57 11.42 -43.09 -31.15
CA LEU A 57 12.58 -43.90 -31.54
C LEU A 57 13.56 -44.15 -30.38
N ASN A 58 13.64 -43.22 -29.42
CA ASN A 58 14.47 -43.36 -28.22
C ASN A 58 13.84 -44.24 -27.13
N GLU A 59 12.50 -44.31 -27.05
CA GLU A 59 11.77 -44.99 -25.96
C GLU A 59 11.15 -46.33 -26.37
N ASN A 60 10.63 -46.43 -27.59
CA ASN A 60 9.71 -47.47 -28.06
C ASN A 60 10.16 -48.05 -29.42
N PHE A 61 11.45 -48.42 -29.50
CA PHE A 61 12.13 -49.10 -30.63
C PHE A 61 12.50 -48.23 -31.84
N GLU A 62 13.58 -48.60 -32.52
CA GLU A 62 14.11 -47.99 -33.75
C GLU A 62 13.25 -48.33 -34.98
N THR A 63 11.94 -48.11 -34.90
CA THR A 63 10.97 -48.42 -35.96
C THR A 63 9.93 -47.32 -36.13
N CYS A 64 9.41 -47.16 -37.35
CA CYS A 64 8.31 -46.24 -37.64
C CYS A 64 6.98 -46.72 -37.00
N PRO A 65 6.26 -45.90 -36.20
CA PRO A 65 5.00 -46.29 -35.55
C PRO A 65 3.89 -46.77 -36.49
N GLU A 66 3.92 -46.38 -37.77
CA GLU A 66 2.85 -46.63 -38.74
C GLU A 66 3.13 -47.84 -39.65
N CYS A 67 4.38 -47.99 -40.13
CA CYS A 67 4.75 -49.11 -41.02
C CYS A 67 5.59 -50.21 -40.34
N ASN A 68 6.03 -50.03 -39.09
CA ASN A 68 6.92 -50.95 -38.37
C ASN A 68 8.25 -51.26 -39.09
N GLU A 69 8.68 -50.41 -40.03
CA GLU A 69 9.99 -50.51 -40.67
C GLU A 69 11.07 -49.85 -39.82
N ASP A 70 12.30 -50.38 -39.90
CA ASP A 70 13.48 -49.85 -39.24
C ASP A 70 13.68 -48.36 -39.57
N LEU A 71 13.76 -47.54 -38.52
CA LEU A 71 13.88 -46.10 -38.60
C LEU A 71 14.70 -45.57 -37.42
N SER A 72 15.73 -44.80 -37.72
CA SER A 72 16.59 -44.13 -36.73
C SER A 72 16.46 -42.61 -36.83
N VAL A 73 16.88 -41.89 -35.79
CA VAL A 73 16.83 -40.42 -35.77
C VAL A 73 17.66 -39.82 -36.93
N ASP A 74 18.77 -40.45 -37.30
CA ASP A 74 19.64 -40.03 -38.41
C ASP A 74 19.06 -40.31 -39.81
N THR A 75 18.15 -41.28 -39.94
CA THR A 75 17.52 -41.65 -41.22
C THR A 75 16.20 -40.90 -41.48
N LEU A 76 15.74 -40.07 -40.53
CA LEU A 76 14.54 -39.23 -40.69
C LEU A 76 14.72 -38.19 -41.81
N ARG A 77 13.84 -38.26 -42.81
CA ARG A 77 13.81 -37.30 -43.92
C ARG A 77 13.06 -36.03 -43.51
N LYS A 78 13.40 -34.90 -44.14
CA LYS A 78 12.57 -33.69 -44.07
C LYS A 78 11.27 -33.93 -44.85
N ALA A 79 10.15 -33.43 -44.35
CA ALA A 79 8.89 -33.55 -45.08
C ALA A 79 8.93 -32.85 -46.46
N PRO A 80 8.09 -33.28 -47.43
CA PRO A 80 8.01 -32.67 -48.74
C PRO A 80 7.78 -31.16 -48.70
N ARG A 81 8.27 -30.44 -49.72
CA ARG A 81 8.09 -28.98 -49.81
C ARG A 81 6.63 -28.56 -49.84
N LEU A 82 5.73 -29.37 -50.41
CA LEU A 82 4.30 -29.08 -50.45
C LEU A 82 3.68 -28.98 -49.04
N VAL A 83 4.00 -29.94 -48.17
CA VAL A 83 3.54 -29.97 -46.76
C VAL A 83 4.05 -28.76 -46.00
N ASN A 84 5.35 -28.47 -46.11
CA ASN A 84 5.96 -27.29 -45.47
C ASN A 84 5.35 -25.99 -46.00
N ASN A 85 5.19 -25.83 -47.32
CA ASN A 85 4.59 -24.63 -47.93
C ASN A 85 3.16 -24.39 -47.45
N TYR A 86 2.36 -25.46 -47.27
CA TYR A 86 1.01 -25.36 -46.72
C TYR A 86 1.06 -24.89 -45.25
N LEU A 87 1.77 -25.64 -44.39
CA LEU A 87 1.86 -25.35 -42.96
C LEU A 87 2.39 -23.94 -42.68
N PHE A 88 3.47 -23.54 -43.35
CA PHE A 88 4.10 -22.22 -43.19
C PHE A 88 3.20 -21.06 -43.64
N GLY A 89 2.29 -21.30 -44.58
CA GLY A 89 1.28 -20.33 -45.02
C GLY A 89 0.07 -20.20 -44.08
N LEU A 90 -0.13 -21.13 -43.13
CA LEU A 90 -1.22 -21.08 -42.15
C LEU A 90 -1.05 -19.88 -41.21
N LYS A 91 -2.18 -19.36 -40.72
CA LYS A 91 -2.20 -18.30 -39.72
C LYS A 91 -2.50 -18.86 -38.34
N ILE A 92 -1.66 -18.52 -37.36
CA ILE A 92 -1.68 -18.99 -35.99
C ILE A 92 -1.64 -17.81 -35.01
N LYS A 93 -2.27 -17.97 -33.84
CA LYS A 93 -2.12 -17.06 -32.70
C LYS A 93 -0.70 -17.12 -32.14
N CYS A 94 -0.17 -15.97 -31.75
CA CYS A 94 1.07 -15.86 -30.96
C CYS A 94 0.99 -16.69 -29.66
N ASP A 95 2.12 -17.22 -29.18
CA ASP A 95 2.23 -17.93 -27.88
C ASP A 95 1.73 -17.05 -26.72
N PHE A 96 1.92 -15.73 -26.81
CA PHE A 96 1.48 -14.75 -25.81
C PHE A 96 0.03 -14.25 -26.03
N ALA A 97 -0.80 -14.97 -26.77
CA ALA A 97 -2.23 -14.64 -26.92
C ALA A 97 -2.97 -14.64 -25.58
N SER A 98 -2.61 -15.54 -24.66
CA SER A 98 -3.12 -15.58 -23.28
C SER A 98 -2.75 -14.32 -22.47
N ARG A 99 -1.67 -13.63 -22.83
CA ARG A 99 -1.23 -12.36 -22.23
C ARG A 99 -1.82 -11.12 -22.90
N GLY A 100 -2.64 -11.31 -23.93
CA GLY A 100 -3.36 -10.24 -24.65
C GLY A 100 -2.91 -10.00 -26.08
N CYS A 101 -1.97 -10.77 -26.65
CA CYS A 101 -1.57 -10.59 -28.05
C CYS A 101 -2.72 -10.95 -29.02
N PRO A 102 -3.24 -9.99 -29.83
CA PRO A 102 -4.39 -10.24 -30.69
C PRO A 102 -4.01 -10.81 -32.07
N GLU A 103 -2.72 -10.89 -32.38
CA GLU A 103 -2.21 -11.09 -33.74
C GLU A 103 -2.33 -12.55 -34.23
N PHE A 104 -2.89 -12.71 -35.43
CA PHE A 104 -2.84 -13.94 -36.21
C PHE A 104 -1.79 -13.80 -37.31
N ILE A 105 -0.61 -14.33 -37.03
CA ILE A 105 0.58 -14.27 -37.88
C ILE A 105 0.74 -15.56 -38.67
N ARG A 106 1.48 -15.50 -39.78
CA ARG A 106 1.83 -16.73 -40.52
C ARG A 106 2.79 -17.58 -39.70
N LEU A 107 2.65 -18.90 -39.79
CA LEU A 107 3.51 -19.84 -39.06
C LEU A 107 5.00 -19.65 -39.41
N GLU A 108 5.32 -19.32 -40.66
CA GLU A 108 6.70 -18.96 -41.10
C GLU A 108 7.32 -17.78 -40.35
N ALA A 109 6.51 -16.90 -39.76
CA ALA A 109 6.93 -15.69 -39.05
C ALA A 109 6.79 -15.80 -37.52
N LEU A 110 6.23 -16.91 -37.00
CA LEU A 110 5.88 -17.07 -35.58
C LEU A 110 7.06 -16.77 -34.65
N GLU A 111 8.20 -17.45 -34.85
CA GLU A 111 9.42 -17.28 -34.05
C GLU A 111 9.90 -15.81 -34.04
N SER A 112 9.96 -15.19 -35.22
CA SER A 112 10.40 -13.78 -35.36
C SER A 112 9.48 -12.78 -34.66
N HIS A 113 8.17 -13.07 -34.61
CA HIS A 113 7.20 -12.27 -33.89
C HIS A 113 7.32 -12.49 -32.39
N VAL A 114 7.42 -13.73 -31.92
CA VAL A 114 7.48 -14.09 -30.48
C VAL A 114 8.65 -13.38 -29.79
N LEU A 115 9.84 -13.39 -30.42
CA LEU A 115 11.03 -12.65 -29.94
C LEU A 115 10.80 -11.13 -29.78
N ASN A 116 9.91 -10.55 -30.60
CA ASN A 116 9.67 -9.11 -30.67
C ASN A 116 8.32 -8.67 -30.06
N CYS A 117 7.47 -9.61 -29.64
CA CYS A 117 6.09 -9.35 -29.25
C CYS A 117 6.01 -8.45 -28.01
N GLY A 118 5.18 -7.40 -28.05
CA GLY A 118 4.96 -6.48 -26.93
C GLY A 118 4.34 -7.16 -25.70
N PHE A 119 3.66 -8.28 -25.88
CA PHE A 119 3.05 -9.09 -24.82
C PHE A 119 3.97 -10.19 -24.28
N SER A 120 5.21 -10.30 -24.79
CA SER A 120 6.20 -11.21 -24.21
C SER A 120 6.49 -10.86 -22.74
N PRO A 121 6.63 -11.87 -21.86
CA PRO A 121 6.93 -11.63 -20.45
C PRO A 121 8.36 -11.10 -20.27
N VAL A 122 8.48 -10.08 -19.43
CA VAL A 122 9.76 -9.53 -18.96
C VAL A 122 9.68 -9.26 -17.46
N LEU A 123 10.80 -9.36 -16.76
CA LEU A 123 10.88 -8.95 -15.36
C LEU A 123 11.00 -7.42 -15.27
N CYS A 124 10.36 -6.84 -14.24
CA CYS A 124 10.56 -5.45 -13.85
C CYS A 124 12.03 -5.18 -13.47
N SER A 125 12.60 -4.07 -13.93
CA SER A 125 14.00 -3.68 -13.67
C SER A 125 14.21 -2.98 -12.32
N ASN A 126 13.14 -2.65 -11.59
CA ASN A 126 13.24 -2.08 -10.25
C ASN A 126 13.70 -3.16 -9.25
N GLU A 127 14.68 -2.82 -8.41
CA GLU A 127 15.17 -3.66 -7.31
C GLU A 127 14.03 -4.15 -6.42
N GLU A 128 14.14 -5.38 -5.90
CA GLU A 128 13.12 -6.07 -5.07
C GLU A 128 11.73 -6.29 -5.69
N CYS A 129 11.43 -5.77 -6.89
CA CYS A 129 10.11 -5.96 -7.50
C CYS A 129 9.88 -7.37 -8.02
N GLY A 130 10.76 -7.87 -8.90
CA GLY A 130 10.70 -9.23 -9.47
C GLY A 130 9.45 -9.59 -10.28
N LEU A 131 8.49 -8.65 -10.45
CA LEU A 131 7.21 -8.92 -11.09
C LEU A 131 7.38 -9.17 -12.60
N GLU A 132 6.70 -10.19 -13.11
CA GLU A 132 6.63 -10.49 -14.53
C GLU A 132 5.50 -9.71 -15.21
N ILE A 133 5.86 -8.85 -16.14
CA ILE A 133 4.99 -7.91 -16.84
C ILE A 133 5.18 -8.01 -18.35
N ASN A 134 4.28 -7.43 -19.13
CA ASN A 134 4.40 -7.41 -20.59
C ASN A 134 5.50 -6.42 -21.03
N LYS A 135 6.30 -6.80 -22.03
CA LYS A 135 7.42 -6.02 -22.58
C LYS A 135 7.06 -4.58 -22.97
N GLN A 136 5.86 -4.37 -23.54
CA GLN A 136 5.36 -3.04 -23.93
C GLN A 136 5.01 -2.16 -22.71
N ASP A 137 4.52 -2.78 -21.64
CA ASP A 137 4.00 -2.11 -20.44
C ASP A 137 5.11 -1.83 -19.41
N ARG A 138 6.31 -2.40 -19.63
CA ARG A 138 7.45 -2.33 -18.70
C ARG A 138 7.78 -0.91 -18.25
N VAL A 139 7.89 0.04 -19.17
CA VAL A 139 8.26 1.43 -18.83
C VAL A 139 7.20 2.09 -17.95
N HIS A 140 5.92 1.94 -18.31
CA HIS A 140 4.81 2.49 -17.53
C HIS A 140 4.74 1.86 -16.13
N HIS A 141 4.94 0.55 -16.04
CA HIS A 141 5.05 -0.12 -14.75
C HIS A 141 6.22 0.45 -13.94
N GLU A 142 7.43 0.47 -14.50
CA GLU A 142 8.65 0.90 -13.80
C GLU A 142 8.59 2.35 -13.28
N THR A 143 7.92 3.27 -13.98
CA THR A 143 7.86 4.70 -13.61
C THR A 143 6.57 5.14 -12.89
N GLU A 144 5.42 4.51 -13.14
CA GLU A 144 4.12 4.99 -12.63
C GLU A 144 3.37 4.01 -11.71
N VAL A 145 3.58 2.70 -11.87
CA VAL A 145 2.76 1.68 -11.16
C VAL A 145 3.56 0.96 -10.07
N CYS A 146 4.82 0.60 -10.34
CA CYS A 146 5.66 -0.20 -9.47
C CYS A 146 5.81 0.45 -8.08
N GLU A 147 5.57 -0.33 -7.04
CA GLU A 147 5.73 0.09 -5.63
C GLU A 147 7.20 0.30 -5.25
N TYR A 148 8.09 -0.46 -5.88
CA TYR A 148 9.55 -0.41 -5.66
C TYR A 148 10.27 0.67 -6.48
N ARG A 149 9.52 1.55 -7.17
CA ARG A 149 10.12 2.60 -8.00
C ARG A 149 10.80 3.68 -7.17
N ARG A 150 11.94 4.16 -7.65
CA ARG A 150 12.67 5.26 -6.99
C ARG A 150 12.12 6.63 -7.39
N VAL A 151 11.25 7.19 -6.56
CA VAL A 151 10.76 8.57 -6.73
C VAL A 151 11.83 9.60 -6.34
N LYS A 152 11.97 10.66 -7.14
CA LYS A 152 12.84 11.81 -6.79
C LYS A 152 12.10 12.73 -5.83
N CYS A 153 12.57 12.85 -4.59
CA CYS A 153 12.00 13.82 -3.66
C CYS A 153 12.38 15.24 -4.10
N HIS A 154 11.37 16.10 -4.29
CA HIS A 154 11.55 17.48 -4.72
C HIS A 154 12.19 18.36 -3.64
N ASP A 155 11.87 18.10 -2.37
CA ASP A 155 12.19 19.01 -1.26
C ASP A 155 13.19 18.43 -0.23
N CYS A 156 13.70 17.20 -0.45
CA CYS A 156 14.70 16.59 0.43
C CYS A 156 15.96 17.44 0.57
N GLY A 157 16.33 18.21 -0.46
CA GLY A 157 17.47 19.13 -0.41
C GLY A 157 17.33 20.28 0.60
N GLN A 158 16.09 20.66 0.96
CA GLN A 158 15.83 21.62 2.04
C GLN A 158 15.75 20.90 3.39
N ILE A 159 15.06 19.76 3.45
CA ILE A 159 14.90 18.95 4.67
C ILE A 159 16.26 18.48 5.19
N LEU A 160 17.16 17.97 4.33
CA LEU A 160 18.51 17.53 4.72
C LEU A 160 19.38 18.68 5.24
N LYS A 161 19.24 19.90 4.68
CA LYS A 161 19.91 21.10 5.21
C LYS A 161 19.38 21.46 6.60
N LEU A 162 18.05 21.43 6.78
CA LEU A 162 17.41 21.72 8.06
C LEU A 162 17.83 20.69 9.14
N VAL A 163 17.81 19.40 8.82
CA VAL A 163 18.30 18.32 9.69
C VAL A 163 19.78 18.53 10.04
N GLY A 164 20.62 18.93 9.08
CA GLY A 164 22.02 19.26 9.33
C GLY A 164 22.23 20.47 10.26
N VAL A 165 21.33 21.47 10.23
CA VAL A 165 21.33 22.58 11.19
C VAL A 165 20.85 22.11 12.57
N LEU A 166 19.78 21.33 12.64
CA LEU A 166 19.23 20.79 13.88
C LEU A 166 20.24 19.88 14.61
N MET A 167 20.98 19.04 13.89
CA MET A 167 22.05 18.23 14.49
C MET A 167 23.14 19.09 15.13
N LYS A 168 23.59 20.17 14.48
CA LYS A 168 24.58 21.09 15.03
C LYS A 168 24.08 21.84 16.27
N ILE A 169 22.82 22.27 16.25
CA ILE A 169 22.18 22.88 17.43
C ILE A 169 22.16 21.87 18.57
N ASN A 170 21.72 20.63 18.32
CA ASN A 170 21.65 19.57 19.32
C ASN A 170 23.02 19.26 19.95
N THR A 171 24.09 19.14 19.15
CA THR A 171 25.45 18.94 19.70
C THR A 171 25.88 20.09 20.60
N THR A 172 25.71 21.34 20.15
CA THR A 172 26.08 22.52 20.96
C THR A 172 25.19 22.71 22.20
N THR A 173 23.92 22.30 22.18
CA THR A 173 23.09 22.29 23.39
C THR A 173 23.54 21.24 24.38
N ASN A 174 23.90 20.03 23.93
CA ASN A 174 24.39 18.97 24.82
C ASN A 174 25.73 19.34 25.47
N GLU A 175 26.66 19.95 24.72
CA GLU A 175 27.91 20.49 25.27
C GLU A 175 27.65 21.54 26.38
N LYS A 176 26.74 22.49 26.13
CA LYS A 176 26.35 23.50 27.12
C LYS A 176 25.66 22.90 28.34
N VAL A 177 24.83 21.87 28.16
CA VAL A 177 24.16 21.15 29.26
C VAL A 177 25.18 20.45 30.16
N GLU A 178 26.20 19.78 29.60
CA GLU A 178 27.23 19.13 30.42
C GLU A 178 28.12 20.14 31.17
N VAL A 179 28.40 21.32 30.59
CA VAL A 179 29.06 22.42 31.31
C VAL A 179 28.20 22.92 32.48
N LEU A 180 26.92 23.25 32.24
CA LEU A 180 26.01 23.71 33.29
C LEU A 180 25.83 22.67 34.40
N LYS A 181 25.75 21.39 34.05
CA LYS A 181 25.66 20.26 34.98
C LYS A 181 26.90 20.14 35.87
N LYS A 182 28.09 20.44 35.32
CA LYS A 182 29.32 20.55 36.11
C LYS A 182 29.28 21.76 37.06
N ASP A 183 28.91 22.95 36.56
CA ASP A 183 28.83 24.16 37.38
C ASP A 183 27.82 24.01 38.54
N VAL A 184 26.66 23.39 38.29
CA VAL A 184 25.67 23.05 39.32
C VAL A 184 26.25 22.09 40.36
N LYS A 185 26.98 21.05 39.94
CA LYS A 185 27.63 20.09 40.86
C LYS A 185 28.71 20.76 41.71
N ASP A 186 29.56 21.59 41.10
CA ASP A 186 30.63 22.31 41.79
C ASP A 186 30.04 23.32 42.79
N ASN A 187 28.96 24.02 42.43
CA ASN A 187 28.25 24.94 43.33
C ASN A 187 27.52 24.21 44.47
N LEU A 188 26.90 23.05 44.23
CA LEU A 188 26.31 22.21 45.27
C LEU A 188 27.39 21.82 46.31
N SER A 189 28.57 21.40 45.85
CA SER A 189 29.69 21.06 46.75
C SER A 189 30.20 22.24 47.60
N LYS A 190 30.06 23.49 47.12
CA LYS A 190 30.38 24.70 47.89
C LYS A 190 29.29 24.97 48.94
N VAL A 191 28.02 24.80 48.59
CA VAL A 191 26.89 24.93 49.53
C VAL A 191 27.01 23.92 50.67
N ASP A 192 27.35 22.66 50.38
CA ASP A 192 27.56 21.63 51.39
C ASP A 192 28.70 21.96 52.37
N LYS A 193 29.84 22.46 51.85
CA LYS A 193 30.97 22.91 52.68
C LYS A 193 30.59 24.09 53.58
N ASN A 194 29.98 25.13 53.00
CA ASN A 194 29.53 26.30 53.75
C ASN A 194 28.51 25.91 54.83
N MET A 195 27.60 24.97 54.53
CA MET A 195 26.64 24.45 55.50
C MET A 195 27.31 23.61 56.60
N ALA A 196 28.38 22.87 56.31
CA ALA A 196 29.16 22.17 57.32
C ALA A 196 29.90 23.14 58.25
N GLU A 197 30.54 24.18 57.71
CA GLU A 197 31.20 25.25 58.49
C GLU A 197 30.19 26.01 59.36
N LEU A 198 29.00 26.31 58.82
CA LEU A 198 27.90 26.94 59.56
C LEU A 198 27.40 26.05 60.71
N LYS A 199 27.31 24.72 60.51
CA LYS A 199 26.97 23.77 61.59
C LYS A 199 28.05 23.74 62.67
N VAL A 200 29.33 23.71 62.32
CA VAL A 200 30.43 23.71 63.29
C VAL A 200 30.43 25.00 64.12
N THR A 201 30.29 26.17 63.48
CA THR A 201 30.24 27.46 64.18
C THR A 201 28.99 27.59 65.06
N MET A 202 27.81 27.13 64.61
CA MET A 202 26.60 27.07 65.43
C MET A 202 26.80 26.20 66.69
N THR A 203 27.37 25.00 66.53
CA THR A 203 27.66 24.11 67.67
C THR A 203 28.65 24.74 68.66
N GLN A 204 29.69 25.44 68.17
CA GLN A 204 30.62 26.17 69.02
C GLN A 204 29.97 27.33 69.78
N ILE A 205 28.99 28.02 69.19
CA ILE A 205 28.22 29.08 69.86
C ILE A 205 27.37 28.48 70.97
N LEU A 206 26.63 27.39 70.70
CA LEU A 206 25.82 26.69 71.70
C LEU A 206 26.67 26.18 72.88
N GLN A 207 27.84 25.59 72.59
CA GLN A 207 28.80 25.15 73.61
C GLN A 207 29.29 26.32 74.49
N LYS A 208 29.60 27.47 73.89
CA LYS A 208 30.05 28.67 74.62
C LYS A 208 28.96 29.25 75.52
N LEU A 209 27.71 29.28 75.06
CA LEU A 209 26.57 29.73 75.86
C LEU A 209 26.38 28.84 77.10
N SER A 210 26.36 27.51 76.92
CA SER A 210 26.26 26.55 78.04
C SER A 210 27.42 26.68 79.05
N ASN A 211 28.64 26.98 78.60
CA ASN A 211 29.78 27.20 79.50
C ASN A 211 29.68 28.52 80.30
N LEU A 212 29.01 29.55 79.78
CA LEU A 212 28.82 30.83 80.48
C LEU A 212 27.82 30.71 81.64
N GLU A 213 26.83 29.82 81.51
CA GLU A 213 25.85 29.51 82.56
C GLU A 213 26.51 28.87 83.81
N MET A 214 27.72 28.33 83.68
CA MET A 214 28.44 27.61 84.75
C MET A 214 29.37 28.47 85.62
N MET A 215 29.47 29.79 85.40
CA MET A 215 30.32 30.69 86.21
C MET A 215 29.56 31.72 87.07
N GLY A 216 28.22 31.70 87.07
CA GLY A 216 27.39 32.57 87.92
C GLY A 216 26.67 31.79 89.02
N ASN A 217 27.27 31.67 90.21
CA ASN A 217 26.67 30.93 91.32
C ASN A 217 26.22 31.86 92.47
N SER A 218 24.90 32.01 92.67
CA SER A 218 24.31 32.38 93.97
C SER A 218 22.82 31.98 94.00
N PRO A 219 22.33 31.32 95.07
CA PRO A 219 21.03 30.66 95.03
C PRO A 219 19.88 31.52 95.56
N PHE A 220 18.84 31.70 94.74
CA PHE A 220 17.51 32.10 95.22
C PHE A 220 16.45 31.08 94.74
N PRO A 221 15.65 30.49 95.65
CA PRO A 221 14.69 29.47 95.28
C PRO A 221 13.38 30.10 94.77
N VAL A 222 13.02 29.83 93.51
CA VAL A 222 11.68 30.11 92.98
C VAL A 222 10.99 28.79 92.64
N LYS A 223 9.77 28.63 93.17
CA LYS A 223 8.96 27.40 93.05
C LYS A 223 8.42 27.16 91.63
N PRO A 224 8.10 25.91 91.26
CA PRO A 224 7.84 25.53 89.88
C PRO A 224 6.46 25.94 89.38
N LYS A 225 6.35 26.05 88.04
CA LYS A 225 5.08 25.88 87.31
C LYS A 225 5.31 24.89 86.17
N GLU A 226 4.37 23.96 86.04
CA GLU A 226 4.37 22.85 85.09
C GLU A 226 3.88 23.30 83.70
N GLY A 227 4.20 22.54 82.65
CA GLY A 227 3.55 22.68 81.34
C GLY A 227 4.47 22.75 80.11
N ALA A 228 5.11 21.64 79.76
CA ALA A 228 5.65 21.41 78.41
C ALA A 228 4.48 21.09 77.43
N LYS A 229 4.59 21.09 76.08
CA LYS A 229 5.72 20.79 75.17
C LYS A 229 5.64 21.57 73.84
N LEU A 230 6.76 21.57 73.12
CA LEU A 230 6.92 21.94 71.69
C LEU A 230 6.13 21.01 70.74
N PRO A 231 5.92 21.43 69.48
CA PRO A 231 5.89 20.55 68.31
C PRO A 231 7.24 20.52 67.57
N ASP A 232 7.57 19.36 66.99
CA ASP A 232 8.88 19.08 66.39
C ASP A 232 8.99 19.38 64.88
N ALA A 233 10.25 19.56 64.51
CA ALA A 233 10.90 19.39 63.22
C ALA A 233 10.30 18.40 62.18
N TYR A 234 10.37 18.84 60.90
CA TYR A 234 10.69 18.08 59.68
C TYR A 234 9.92 16.79 59.29
N GLY A 235 9.41 16.77 58.05
CA GLY A 235 9.84 15.73 57.11
C GLY A 235 8.81 15.12 56.12
N THR A 236 9.28 15.06 54.86
CA THR A 236 8.97 14.08 53.79
C THR A 236 7.61 14.08 53.06
N VAL A 237 7.70 13.86 51.74
CA VAL A 237 6.62 13.71 50.76
C VAL A 237 6.72 12.30 50.16
N SER A 238 5.60 11.57 50.09
CA SER A 238 5.42 10.38 49.24
C SER A 238 3.93 10.18 48.88
N LEU A 239 3.70 9.59 47.72
CA LEU A 239 2.42 9.15 47.12
C LEU A 239 2.55 7.64 46.79
N PRO A 240 1.52 6.87 46.37
CA PRO A 240 0.05 7.11 46.24
C PRO A 240 -0.76 5.93 46.90
N PRO A 241 -1.81 5.35 46.26
CA PRO A 241 -3.21 5.74 46.02
C PRO A 241 -4.15 5.04 47.07
N PRO A 242 -5.35 4.42 46.83
CA PRO A 242 -6.37 4.47 45.76
C PRO A 242 -7.86 4.54 46.24
N VAL A 243 -8.83 4.36 45.31
CA VAL A 243 -10.27 3.97 45.49
C VAL A 243 -11.22 5.02 46.13
N SER A 244 -12.50 5.22 45.76
CA SER A 244 -13.33 5.02 44.53
C SER A 244 -14.74 5.59 44.77
N GLN A 245 -15.52 5.84 43.70
CA GLN A 245 -17.01 5.92 43.69
C GLN A 245 -17.69 7.09 44.46
N ASN A 246 -18.94 7.52 44.22
CA ASN A 246 -19.89 7.47 43.07
C ASN A 246 -21.20 8.19 43.48
N ILE A 247 -21.67 9.23 42.78
CA ILE A 247 -23.06 9.74 42.90
C ILE A 247 -23.61 10.10 41.50
N LYS A 248 -24.91 9.86 41.29
CA LYS A 248 -25.67 9.93 40.03
C LYS A 248 -26.68 11.10 40.00
N TYR A 249 -27.37 11.24 38.84
CA TYR A 249 -28.61 12.00 38.57
C TYR A 249 -28.40 13.51 38.26
N THR A 250 -29.15 14.16 37.35
CA THR A 250 -30.40 13.78 36.63
C THR A 250 -30.51 14.41 35.23
N ALA A 251 -31.39 13.83 34.40
CA ALA A 251 -31.76 14.25 33.04
C ALA A 251 -32.41 15.64 32.90
N ASN A 252 -32.35 16.21 31.68
CA ASN A 252 -33.54 16.69 30.96
C ASN A 252 -33.31 16.92 29.45
N GLN A 253 -34.32 16.55 28.65
CA GLN A 253 -34.58 16.89 27.24
C GLN A 253 -35.81 17.85 27.20
N PRO A 254 -36.28 18.48 26.09
CA PRO A 254 -36.36 18.01 24.68
C PRO A 254 -35.93 19.12 23.66
N ARG A 255 -36.26 19.19 22.35
CA ARG A 255 -37.38 18.66 21.54
C ARG A 255 -37.09 18.75 20.02
N GLN A 256 -37.65 17.83 19.22
CA GLN A 256 -37.62 17.87 17.74
C GLN A 256 -38.70 18.80 17.16
N VAL A 257 -38.46 19.34 15.95
CA VAL A 257 -39.52 19.84 15.04
C VAL A 257 -39.26 19.35 13.61
N ARG A 258 -40.35 19.04 12.90
CA ARG A 258 -40.43 18.35 11.61
C ARG A 258 -40.95 19.30 10.53
N LEU A 259 -40.38 19.29 9.33
CA LEU A 259 -40.96 19.93 8.15
C LEU A 259 -40.96 19.01 6.92
N LYS A 260 -41.94 19.20 6.03
CA LYS A 260 -42.21 18.43 4.80
C LYS A 260 -41.83 19.25 3.55
N PRO A 261 -41.65 18.62 2.37
CA PRO A 261 -41.15 19.27 1.15
C PRO A 261 -42.27 19.79 0.20
N PRO A 262 -41.95 20.73 -0.72
CA PRO A 262 -42.75 21.09 -1.90
C PRO A 262 -42.34 20.29 -3.18
N PRO A 263 -43.09 20.38 -4.30
CA PRO A 263 -43.28 19.24 -5.22
C PRO A 263 -42.41 19.22 -6.49
N ARG A 264 -42.39 18.03 -7.14
CA ARG A 264 -41.85 17.79 -8.49
C ARG A 264 -42.90 18.04 -9.57
N THR A 265 -42.47 18.53 -10.73
CA THR A 265 -43.13 18.29 -12.03
C THR A 265 -42.40 17.16 -12.76
N SER A 266 -43.16 16.27 -13.41
CA SER A 266 -42.64 15.18 -14.24
C SER A 266 -42.41 15.64 -15.69
N PRO A 267 -41.64 14.88 -16.49
CA PRO A 267 -42.32 13.99 -17.46
C PRO A 267 -41.81 12.54 -17.49
N VAL A 268 -42.73 11.66 -17.93
CA VAL A 268 -42.55 10.40 -18.67
C VAL A 268 -41.53 9.38 -18.12
N GLY A 269 -42.06 8.24 -17.66
CA GLY A 269 -41.25 7.09 -17.23
C GLY A 269 -41.07 6.03 -18.32
N ILE A 270 -39.98 5.27 -18.18
CA ILE A 270 -39.89 3.86 -18.57
C ILE A 270 -39.56 3.10 -17.28
N SER A 271 -40.23 1.97 -17.04
CA SER A 271 -40.14 1.20 -15.79
C SER A 271 -39.78 -0.25 -16.10
N MET A 272 -38.73 -0.77 -15.46
CA MET A 272 -38.54 -2.15 -14.97
C MET A 272 -37.08 -2.29 -14.43
N PRO A 273 -36.75 -3.32 -13.62
CA PRO A 273 -36.09 -3.05 -12.34
C PRO A 273 -34.63 -3.52 -12.23
N GLY A 274 -33.93 -2.94 -11.26
CA GLY A 274 -32.89 -3.67 -10.52
C GLY A 274 -31.48 -3.72 -11.12
N GLN A 275 -30.92 -2.58 -11.51
CA GLN A 275 -29.45 -2.40 -11.54
C GLN A 275 -29.06 -1.00 -11.03
N ASP A 276 -28.73 -0.92 -9.74
CA ASP A 276 -28.16 0.29 -9.11
C ASP A 276 -26.63 0.39 -9.32
N LEU A 277 -26.12 -0.06 -10.47
CA LEU A 277 -24.73 0.19 -10.88
C LEU A 277 -24.68 1.46 -11.74
N LEU A 278 -23.83 2.40 -11.37
CA LEU A 278 -23.47 3.53 -12.24
C LEU A 278 -22.73 2.95 -13.45
N ILE A 279 -23.44 2.67 -14.54
CA ILE A 279 -22.82 2.19 -15.78
C ILE A 279 -21.84 3.28 -16.25
N PRO A 280 -20.53 3.01 -16.37
CA PRO A 280 -19.54 4.03 -16.75
C PRO A 280 -19.90 4.75 -18.06
N SER A 281 -20.56 4.04 -18.99
CA SER A 281 -21.09 4.57 -20.25
C SER A 281 -22.15 5.66 -20.09
N VAL A 282 -22.93 5.69 -18.99
CA VAL A 282 -23.94 6.73 -18.72
C VAL A 282 -23.27 7.98 -18.16
N LEU A 283 -22.28 7.82 -17.28
CA LEU A 283 -21.46 8.92 -16.79
C LEU A 283 -20.66 9.57 -17.92
N ALA A 284 -20.04 8.78 -18.79
CA ALA A 284 -19.26 9.29 -19.94
C ALA A 284 -20.09 10.11 -20.94
N GLN A 285 -21.41 9.93 -20.98
CA GLN A 285 -22.34 10.70 -21.84
C GLN A 285 -22.94 11.93 -21.15
N ALA A 286 -22.81 12.06 -19.83
CA ALA A 286 -23.31 13.20 -19.06
C ALA A 286 -22.36 14.40 -19.14
N SER A 287 -22.91 15.62 -18.97
CA SER A 287 -22.10 16.84 -18.88
C SER A 287 -21.18 16.81 -17.64
N PRO A 288 -20.00 17.46 -17.63
CA PRO A 288 -19.12 17.49 -16.45
C PRO A 288 -19.80 17.89 -15.12
N PRO A 289 -20.71 18.89 -15.04
CA PRO A 289 -21.45 19.16 -13.81
C PRO A 289 -22.49 18.08 -13.47
N ASP A 290 -23.13 17.45 -14.45
CA ASP A 290 -24.06 16.34 -14.19
C ASP A 290 -23.34 15.09 -13.69
N GLN A 291 -22.13 14.80 -14.19
CA GLN A 291 -21.29 13.71 -13.68
C GLN A 291 -21.04 13.87 -12.17
N LYS A 292 -20.58 15.04 -11.74
CA LYS A 292 -20.34 15.32 -10.31
C LYS A 292 -21.63 15.25 -9.48
N ARG A 293 -22.77 15.69 -10.02
CA ARG A 293 -24.09 15.53 -9.37
C ARG A 293 -24.46 14.06 -9.19
N MET A 294 -24.34 13.23 -10.23
CA MET A 294 -24.65 11.79 -10.16
C MET A 294 -23.75 11.03 -9.19
N LEU A 295 -22.45 11.37 -9.13
CA LEU A 295 -21.52 10.80 -8.15
C LEU A 295 -21.87 11.25 -6.72
N GLY A 296 -22.26 12.51 -6.53
CA GLY A 296 -22.69 13.05 -5.24
C GLY A 296 -23.93 12.36 -4.68
N GLU A 297 -24.92 12.10 -5.53
CA GLU A 297 -26.13 11.35 -5.19
C GLU A 297 -25.85 9.91 -4.70
N ARG A 298 -24.70 9.31 -5.09
CA ARG A 298 -24.27 7.97 -4.63
C ARG A 298 -23.28 7.98 -3.46
N LEU A 299 -22.41 8.98 -3.36
CA LEU A 299 -21.49 9.14 -2.23
C LEU A 299 -22.23 9.53 -0.94
N PHE A 300 -23.16 10.50 -1.02
CA PHE A 300 -23.80 11.09 0.16
C PHE A 300 -24.47 10.06 1.10
N PRO A 301 -25.26 9.07 0.62
CA PRO A 301 -25.88 8.07 1.49
C PRO A 301 -24.88 7.15 2.20
N LEU A 302 -23.68 6.96 1.65
CA LEU A 302 -22.61 6.16 2.27
C LEU A 302 -21.91 6.95 3.39
N ILE A 303 -21.70 8.25 3.17
CA ILE A 303 -21.05 9.14 4.14
C ILE A 303 -21.98 9.51 5.31
N VAL A 304 -23.29 9.65 5.06
CA VAL A 304 -24.29 9.88 6.14
C VAL A 304 -24.34 8.72 7.15
N GLN A 305 -24.02 7.49 6.74
CA GLN A 305 -23.98 6.33 7.63
C GLN A 305 -22.80 6.38 8.62
N THR A 306 -21.70 7.07 8.29
CA THR A 306 -20.50 7.17 9.14
C THR A 306 -20.38 8.52 9.86
N HIS A 307 -20.66 9.63 9.17
CA HIS A 307 -20.51 11.00 9.71
C HIS A 307 -21.69 11.90 9.32
N PRO A 308 -22.87 11.73 9.93
CA PRO A 308 -24.10 12.45 9.56
C PRO A 308 -23.96 13.98 9.64
N ASP A 309 -23.26 14.50 10.66
CA ASP A 309 -23.12 15.94 10.91
C ASP A 309 -22.21 16.67 9.91
N LEU A 310 -21.29 15.94 9.27
CA LEU A 310 -20.29 16.48 8.33
C LEU A 310 -20.52 16.03 6.88
N ALA A 311 -21.48 15.12 6.63
CA ALA A 311 -21.65 14.45 5.35
C ALA A 311 -21.77 15.40 4.15
N GLY A 312 -22.45 16.53 4.29
CA GLY A 312 -22.56 17.53 3.21
C GLY A 312 -21.23 18.17 2.84
N LYS A 313 -20.39 18.51 3.83
CA LYS A 313 -19.06 19.09 3.61
C LYS A 313 -18.06 18.06 3.07
N ILE A 314 -18.08 16.85 3.63
CA ILE A 314 -17.24 15.74 3.16
C ILE A 314 -17.59 15.39 1.71
N THR A 315 -18.88 15.26 1.38
CA THR A 315 -19.31 15.00 -0.02
C THR A 315 -18.89 16.13 -0.95
N GLY A 316 -18.97 17.40 -0.51
CA GLY A 316 -18.46 18.54 -1.26
C GLY A 316 -16.97 18.41 -1.60
N LEU A 317 -16.12 18.21 -0.59
CA LEU A 317 -14.68 18.01 -0.76
C LEU A 317 -14.34 16.80 -1.63
N LEU A 318 -15.04 15.67 -1.45
CA LEU A 318 -14.81 14.47 -2.24
C LEU A 318 -15.25 14.63 -3.71
N LEU A 319 -16.20 15.54 -4.00
CA LEU A 319 -16.58 15.88 -5.38
C LEU A 319 -15.60 16.86 -6.05
N GLU A 320 -14.62 17.42 -5.35
CA GLU A 320 -13.53 18.19 -5.98
C GLU A 320 -12.48 17.27 -6.64
N ILE A 321 -12.40 16.02 -6.19
CA ILE A 321 -11.53 14.95 -6.72
C ILE A 321 -11.95 14.53 -8.14
N ASP A 322 -11.04 13.90 -8.89
CA ASP A 322 -11.30 13.36 -10.23
C ASP A 322 -12.36 12.25 -10.24
N ASN A 323 -13.26 12.30 -11.23
CA ASN A 323 -14.37 11.36 -11.39
C ASN A 323 -13.91 9.88 -11.46
N ALA A 324 -12.72 9.61 -12.03
CA ALA A 324 -12.15 8.26 -12.09
C ALA A 324 -11.74 7.73 -10.70
N GLN A 325 -11.17 8.59 -9.85
CA GLN A 325 -10.80 8.23 -8.49
C GLN A 325 -12.05 8.09 -7.60
N ILE A 326 -13.07 8.93 -7.80
CA ILE A 326 -14.37 8.77 -7.13
C ILE A 326 -15.04 7.44 -7.50
N LEU A 327 -14.98 7.02 -8.76
CA LEU A 327 -15.51 5.72 -9.19
C LEU A 327 -14.78 4.54 -8.52
N HIS A 328 -13.45 4.59 -8.45
CA HIS A 328 -12.66 3.60 -7.70
C HIS A 328 -13.04 3.57 -6.20
N MET A 329 -13.28 4.74 -5.58
CA MET A 329 -13.77 4.80 -4.20
C MET A 329 -15.18 4.23 -4.02
N LEU A 330 -16.06 4.33 -5.02
CA LEU A 330 -17.39 3.72 -4.98
C LEU A 330 -17.35 2.19 -5.14
N GLU A 331 -16.32 1.66 -5.78
CA GLU A 331 -16.07 0.22 -5.91
C GLU A 331 -15.42 -0.36 -4.63
N PHE A 332 -14.46 0.35 -4.03
CA PHE A 332 -13.71 -0.10 -2.85
C PHE A 332 -14.08 0.69 -1.57
N ARG A 333 -14.88 0.06 -0.70
CA ARG A 333 -15.33 0.63 0.59
C ARG A 333 -14.18 1.13 1.48
N GLU A 334 -13.04 0.45 1.47
CA GLU A 334 -11.86 0.81 2.28
C GLU A 334 -11.20 2.10 1.76
N ALA A 335 -11.13 2.28 0.44
CA ALA A 335 -10.64 3.51 -0.19
C ALA A 335 -11.57 4.70 0.10
N LEU A 336 -12.89 4.47 0.11
CA LEU A 336 -13.86 5.49 0.54
C LEU A 336 -13.68 5.88 2.01
N ALA A 337 -13.52 4.90 2.91
CA ALA A 337 -13.33 5.16 4.34
C ALA A 337 -12.07 6.00 4.60
N ALA A 338 -10.92 5.62 4.02
CA ALA A 338 -9.66 6.35 4.18
C ALA A 338 -9.76 7.82 3.70
N LYS A 339 -10.41 8.06 2.55
CA LYS A 339 -10.63 9.42 2.03
C LYS A 339 -11.67 10.22 2.80
N VAL A 340 -12.65 9.57 3.42
CA VAL A 340 -13.58 10.22 4.35
C VAL A 340 -12.86 10.64 5.63
N GLU A 341 -11.97 9.82 6.19
CA GLU A 341 -11.15 10.20 7.35
C GLU A 341 -10.18 11.36 7.04
N GLU A 342 -9.56 11.37 5.86
CA GLU A 342 -8.72 12.49 5.39
C GLU A 342 -9.53 13.80 5.32
N ALA A 343 -10.73 13.75 4.73
CA ALA A 343 -11.63 14.91 4.67
C ALA A 343 -12.14 15.36 6.05
N VAL A 344 -12.40 14.44 6.98
CA VAL A 344 -12.74 14.74 8.38
C VAL A 344 -11.57 15.42 9.09
N SER A 345 -10.35 14.92 8.90
CA SER A 345 -9.12 15.51 9.47
C SER A 345 -8.92 16.96 8.99
N VAL A 346 -9.08 17.22 7.68
CA VAL A 346 -9.04 18.58 7.13
C VAL A 346 -10.12 19.48 7.75
N LEU A 347 -11.36 19.01 7.84
CA LEU A 347 -12.47 19.78 8.41
C LEU A 347 -12.33 20.04 9.92
N GLN A 348 -11.60 19.19 10.65
CA GLN A 348 -11.26 19.39 12.07
C GLN A 348 -10.04 20.30 12.25
N ALA A 349 -9.08 20.26 11.31
CA ALA A 349 -7.89 21.11 11.30
C ALA A 349 -8.18 22.58 10.91
N THR A 350 -9.38 22.88 10.40
CA THR A 350 -9.84 24.25 10.09
C THR A 350 -10.90 24.80 11.07
N PRO A 351 -10.56 25.11 12.34
CA PRO A 351 -11.48 25.74 13.27
C PRO A 351 -11.41 27.28 13.22
N ILE A 352 -11.62 27.90 12.05
CA ILE A 352 -11.81 29.36 11.90
C ILE A 352 -12.72 29.67 10.70
N GLU A 353 -13.62 30.62 10.91
CA GLU A 353 -14.42 31.38 9.92
C GLU A 353 -15.39 30.64 8.98
N ALA A 354 -16.62 30.48 9.47
CA ALA A 354 -17.83 30.51 8.64
C ALA A 354 -18.88 31.47 9.24
N THR A 355 -18.45 32.68 9.61
CA THR A 355 -19.35 33.81 9.86
C THR A 355 -18.88 35.03 9.08
N LEU A 356 -19.79 35.53 8.23
CA LEU A 356 -19.80 36.82 7.51
C LEU A 356 -19.31 36.84 6.04
N ASN A 357 -20.21 37.39 5.21
CA ASN A 357 -20.07 38.00 3.90
C ASN A 357 -19.80 37.16 2.64
N TYR A 358 -20.93 36.87 1.95
CA TYR A 358 -21.07 37.05 0.50
C TYR A 358 -20.39 38.33 -0.01
N PRO A 359 -20.01 38.34 -1.30
CA PRO A 359 -20.80 39.15 -2.23
C PRO A 359 -21.48 38.30 -3.31
N ARG A 360 -22.71 38.70 -3.67
CA ARG A 360 -23.33 38.29 -4.94
C ARG A 360 -22.72 39.12 -6.07
N LEU A 361 -22.38 38.46 -7.17
CA LEU A 361 -22.51 38.98 -8.53
C LEU A 361 -23.22 37.90 -9.35
#